data_AF-A0A2J8LZ49-F1
#
_entry.id   AF-A0A2J8LZ49-F1
#
_cell.length_a   1.000
_cell.length_b   1.000
_cell.length_c   1.000
_cell.angle_alpha   90.00
_cell.angle_beta   90.00
_cell.angle_gamma   90.00
#
_symmetry.space_group_name_H-M   'P 1'
#
loop_
_entity.id
_entity.type
_entity.pdbx_description
1 polymer ?
#
loop_
_entity_poly.entity_id
_entity_poly.type
_entity_poly.pdbx_seq_one_letter_code
_entity_poly.pdbx_strand_id
1 'polypeptide(L)'
;ATQNAHGTGISKKNALLDPNTTLDQEEVQQHKDGKPPYSYASLITFAINSSPKKKMTLSEIYQWICDNFPYYREAGSGWKNSIRHNLSLNKCFLKVPRSKDDPGKVGFIFLKQLNSSVCHLSCLN
;
A
#
# COMPACT_ATOMS: atom_id res chain seq x y z
N ALA A 1 -5.59 16.78 38.10
CA ALA A 1 -4.32 16.24 37.59
C ALA A 1 -4.65 15.21 36.52
N THR A 2 -4.64 15.62 35.25
CA THR A 2 -5.03 14.78 34.12
C THR A 2 -3.85 13.91 33.73
N GLN A 3 -3.98 12.59 33.90
CA GLN A 3 -2.99 11.62 33.44
C GLN A 3 -3.44 11.11 32.08
N ASN A 4 -2.83 11.65 31.02
CA ASN A 4 -2.93 11.12 29.66
C ASN A 4 -2.04 9.87 29.57
N ALA A 5 -2.66 8.70 29.48
CA ALA A 5 -1.99 7.45 29.14
C ALA A 5 -2.57 6.91 27.83
N HIS A 6 -1.89 7.19 26.72
CA HIS A 6 -1.98 6.38 25.50
C HIS A 6 -0.57 5.93 25.13
N GLY A 7 -0.09 4.95 25.88
CA GLY A 7 1.03 4.12 25.48
C GLY A 7 0.49 2.91 24.74
N THR A 8 0.46 2.95 23.41
CA THR A 8 0.33 1.74 22.60
C THR A 8 1.62 1.54 21.81
N GLY A 9 2.63 1.05 22.51
CA GLY A 9 3.78 0.39 21.90
C GLY A 9 3.33 -0.92 21.27
N ILE A 10 2.84 -0.86 20.03
CA ILE A 10 2.58 -2.06 19.25
C ILE A 10 3.91 -2.46 18.60
N SER A 11 4.40 -3.64 18.98
CA SER A 11 5.43 -4.38 18.25
C SER A 11 4.91 -4.68 16.83
N LYS A 12 5.04 -3.74 15.89
CA LYS A 12 4.53 -3.82 14.50
C LYS A 12 5.36 -4.74 13.61
N LYS A 13 5.71 -5.94 14.08
CA LYS A 13 6.40 -6.94 13.26
C LYS A 13 5.42 -7.77 12.40
N ASN A 14 4.11 -7.73 12.68
CA ASN A 14 3.10 -8.60 12.07
C ASN A 14 1.76 -7.93 11.67
N ALA A 15 1.68 -6.62 11.40
CA ALA A 15 0.51 -6.03 10.73
C ALA A 15 0.52 -6.34 9.21
N LEU A 16 0.76 -7.60 8.88
CA LEU A 16 0.98 -8.10 7.53
C LEU A 16 -0.39 -8.34 6.88
N LEU A 17 -0.72 -7.50 5.90
CA LEU A 17 -1.69 -7.78 4.85
C LEU A 17 -3.18 -7.78 5.26
N ASP A 18 -3.56 -7.03 6.31
CA ASP A 18 -4.98 -6.82 6.58
C ASP A 18 -5.57 -5.76 5.60
N PRO A 19 -6.66 -6.10 4.87
CA PRO A 19 -7.31 -5.26 3.86
C PRO A 19 -8.07 -4.05 4.43
N ASN A 20 -8.15 -3.92 5.76
CA ASN A 20 -8.70 -2.76 6.43
C ASN A 20 -7.65 -1.95 7.20
N THR A 21 -6.36 -2.34 7.20
CA THR A 21 -5.33 -1.52 7.83
C THR A 21 -5.19 -0.21 7.08
N THR A 22 -5.59 0.85 7.76
CA THR A 22 -5.41 2.24 7.32
C THR A 22 -4.30 2.85 8.16
N LEU A 23 -3.46 3.68 7.57
CA LEU A 23 -2.44 4.39 8.32
C LEU A 23 -3.10 5.61 8.97
N ASP A 24 -3.11 5.67 10.29
CA ASP A 24 -3.62 6.85 11.01
C ASP A 24 -2.67 8.03 10.79
N GLN A 25 -3.23 9.24 10.60
CA GLN A 25 -2.46 10.43 10.25
C GLN A 25 -1.38 10.78 11.31
N GLU A 26 -1.60 10.44 12.57
CA GLU A 26 -0.65 10.67 13.67
C GLU A 26 0.63 9.82 13.51
N GLU A 27 0.51 8.59 13.01
CA GLU A 27 1.67 7.74 12.76
C GLU A 27 2.51 8.24 11.58
N VAL A 28 1.86 8.87 10.59
CA VAL A 28 2.56 9.54 9.48
C VAL A 28 3.44 10.67 10.02
N GLN A 29 2.90 11.49 10.94
CA GLN A 29 3.63 12.63 11.51
C GLN A 29 4.88 12.20 12.29
N GLN A 30 4.79 11.09 13.03
CA GLN A 30 5.91 10.56 13.82
C GLN A 30 7.08 10.04 12.98
N HIS A 31 6.87 9.76 11.69
CA HIS A 31 7.90 9.20 10.80
C HIS A 31 8.27 10.12 9.64
N LYS A 32 8.05 11.44 9.81
CA LYS A 32 8.43 12.44 8.80
C LYS A 32 9.94 12.59 8.61
N ASP A 33 10.70 12.41 9.69
CA ASP A 33 12.13 12.74 9.74
C ASP A 33 13.06 11.53 9.48
N GLY A 34 12.63 10.59 8.64
CA GLY A 34 13.49 9.47 8.29
C GLY A 34 12.80 8.36 7.51
N LYS A 35 13.55 7.27 7.28
CA LYS A 35 13.01 6.08 6.63
C LYS A 35 11.94 5.45 7.53
N PRO A 36 10.68 5.30 7.06
CA PRO A 36 9.64 4.72 7.89
C PRO A 36 9.94 3.26 8.25
N PRO A 37 9.55 2.77 9.44
CA PRO A 37 9.74 1.39 9.88
C PRO A 37 8.73 0.42 9.25
N TYR A 38 8.34 0.66 8.00
CA TYR A 38 7.36 -0.15 7.27
C TYR A 38 8.03 -0.86 6.09
N SER A 39 7.59 -2.10 5.85
CA SER A 39 8.00 -2.83 4.65
C SER A 39 7.37 -2.22 3.39
N TYR A 40 7.98 -2.43 2.23
CA TYR A 40 7.38 -1.98 0.96
C TYR A 40 6.01 -2.62 0.71
N ALA A 41 5.80 -3.88 1.12
CA ALA A 41 4.49 -4.51 1.05
C ALA A 41 3.46 -3.76 1.91
N SER A 42 3.82 -3.39 3.14
CA SER A 42 2.95 -2.59 4.01
C SER A 42 2.61 -1.23 3.39
N LEU A 43 3.61 -0.53 2.83
CA LEU A 43 3.40 0.75 2.15
C LEU A 43 2.41 0.64 0.97
N ILE A 44 2.55 -0.41 0.16
CA ILE A 44 1.62 -0.67 -0.96
C ILE A 44 0.22 -0.98 -0.42
N THR A 45 0.11 -1.77 0.66
CA THR A 45 -1.18 -2.10 1.29
C THR A 45 -1.89 -0.84 1.78
N PHE A 46 -1.18 0.05 2.49
CA PHE A 46 -1.75 1.31 2.98
C PHE A 46 -2.22 2.21 1.82
N ALA A 47 -1.42 2.32 0.76
CA ALA A 47 -1.79 3.08 -0.43
C ALA A 47 -3.08 2.54 -1.08
N ILE A 48 -3.15 1.23 -1.33
CA ILE A 48 -4.34 0.62 -1.94
C ILE A 48 -5.56 0.76 -1.01
N ASN A 49 -5.36 0.60 0.30
CA ASN A 49 -6.45 0.72 1.29
C ASN A 49 -6.99 2.14 1.44
N SER A 50 -6.16 3.17 1.20
CA SER A 50 -6.61 4.56 1.24
C SER A 50 -7.44 4.95 0.01
N SER A 51 -7.37 4.17 -1.08
CA SER A 51 -8.23 4.38 -2.25
C SER A 51 -9.65 3.92 -1.96
N PRO A 52 -10.68 4.73 -2.22
CA PRO A 52 -12.08 4.32 -2.04
C PRO A 52 -12.46 3.14 -2.94
N LYS A 53 -11.74 2.95 -4.05
CA LYS A 53 -11.93 1.85 -5.00
C LYS A 53 -11.09 0.62 -4.68
N LYS A 54 -10.33 0.63 -3.56
CA LYS A 54 -9.38 -0.43 -3.15
C LYS A 54 -8.47 -0.90 -4.29
N LYS A 55 -8.10 0.06 -5.15
CA LYS A 55 -7.22 -0.12 -6.29
C LYS A 55 -6.43 1.15 -6.55
N MET A 56 -5.18 0.98 -6.97
CA MET A 56 -4.31 2.06 -7.41
C MET A 56 -3.40 1.57 -8.53
N THR A 57 -3.01 2.46 -9.43
CA THR A 57 -1.95 2.24 -10.41
C THR A 57 -0.57 2.34 -9.75
N LEU A 58 0.45 1.84 -10.43
CA LEU A 58 1.84 1.98 -9.97
C LEU A 58 2.25 3.45 -9.73
N SER A 59 1.78 4.36 -10.58
CA SER A 59 2.07 5.78 -10.45
C SER A 59 1.40 6.38 -9.21
N GLU A 60 0.15 6.02 -8.94
CA GLU A 60 -0.58 6.46 -7.74
C GLU A 60 0.09 5.93 -6.47
N ILE A 61 0.58 4.67 -6.46
CA ILE A 61 1.34 4.13 -5.33
C ILE A 61 2.61 4.95 -5.08
N TYR A 62 3.33 5.33 -6.14
CA TYR A 62 4.52 6.18 -6.00
C TYR A 62 4.18 7.55 -5.40
N GLN A 63 3.11 8.18 -5.88
CA GLN A 63 2.67 9.48 -5.39
C GLN A 63 2.23 9.39 -3.93
N TRP A 64 1.37 8.41 -3.59
CA TRP A 64 0.90 8.22 -2.22
C TRP A 64 2.05 8.03 -1.23
N ILE A 65 3.05 7.22 -1.57
CA ILE A 65 4.23 7.02 -0.71
C ILE A 65 4.98 8.33 -0.51
N CYS A 66 5.21 9.11 -1.57
CA CYS A 66 5.87 10.41 -1.46
C CYS A 66 5.07 11.42 -0.65
N ASP A 67 3.73 11.39 -0.74
CA ASP A 67 2.85 12.34 -0.05
C ASP A 67 2.78 12.07 1.45
N ASN A 68 2.78 10.80 1.84
CA ASN A 68 2.74 10.40 3.24
C ASN A 68 4.13 10.33 3.87
N PHE A 69 5.15 9.92 3.13
CA PHE A 69 6.51 9.73 3.65
C PHE A 69 7.52 10.54 2.84
N PRO A 70 7.76 11.82 3.22
CA PRO A 70 8.62 12.75 2.49
C PRO A 70 10.04 12.21 2.22
N TYR A 71 10.55 11.33 3.08
CA TYR A 71 11.82 10.61 2.88
C TYR A 71 11.98 10.03 1.46
N TYR A 72 10.92 9.47 0.88
CA TYR A 72 11.00 8.84 -0.45
C TYR A 72 11.05 9.82 -1.63
N ARG A 73 10.78 11.12 -1.39
CA ARG A 73 10.98 12.17 -2.40
C ARG A 73 12.47 12.36 -2.71
N GLU A 74 13.32 12.22 -1.70
CA GLU A 74 14.77 12.45 -1.79
C GLU A 74 15.58 11.14 -1.88
N ALA A 75 14.98 10.00 -1.53
CA ALA A 75 15.64 8.67 -1.54
C ALA A 75 16.01 8.11 -2.95
N GLY A 76 15.97 8.92 -4.00
CA GLY A 76 16.31 8.54 -5.37
C GLY A 76 15.32 7.57 -6.03
N SER A 77 15.75 6.86 -7.09
CA SER A 77 14.88 5.95 -7.87
C SER A 77 14.93 4.48 -7.41
N GLY A 78 15.87 4.11 -6.53
CA GLY A 78 16.10 2.72 -6.13
C GLY A 78 14.89 2.06 -5.46
N TRP A 79 14.20 2.79 -4.59
CA TRP A 79 13.01 2.29 -3.88
C TRP A 79 11.86 1.96 -4.84
N LYS A 80 11.74 2.65 -5.99
CA LYS A 80 10.72 2.35 -7.00
C LYS A 80 10.92 0.96 -7.60
N ASN A 81 12.16 0.50 -7.70
CA ASN A 81 12.47 -0.86 -8.13
C ASN A 81 12.01 -1.89 -7.09
N SER A 82 12.27 -1.61 -5.81
CA SER A 82 11.81 -2.45 -4.70
C SER A 82 10.28 -2.55 -4.65
N ILE A 83 9.56 -1.46 -4.94
CA ILE A 83 8.09 -1.47 -5.05
C ILE A 83 7.64 -2.40 -6.19
N ARG A 84 8.19 -2.26 -7.39
CA ARG A 84 7.84 -3.14 -8.53
C ARG A 84 8.13 -4.61 -8.23
N HIS A 85 9.26 -4.89 -7.59
CA HIS A 85 9.61 -6.23 -7.17
C HIS A 85 8.59 -6.80 -6.16
N ASN A 86 8.18 -6.02 -5.16
CA ASN A 86 7.19 -6.46 -4.17
C ASN A 86 5.80 -6.72 -4.77
N LEU A 87 5.40 -5.93 -5.78
CA LEU A 87 4.15 -6.14 -6.51
C LEU A 87 4.13 -7.44 -7.29
N SER A 88 5.28 -7.90 -7.78
CA SER A 88 5.41 -9.18 -8.48
C SER A 88 5.62 -10.37 -7.54
N LEU A 89 6.33 -10.16 -6.42
CA LEU A 89 6.68 -11.22 -5.48
C LEU A 89 5.50 -11.63 -4.59
N ASN A 90 4.72 -10.66 -4.10
CA ASN A 90 3.66 -10.93 -3.14
C ASN A 90 2.33 -11.23 -3.84
N LYS A 91 1.78 -12.43 -3.62
CA LYS A 91 0.47 -12.88 -4.15
C LYS A 91 -0.72 -12.04 -3.68
N CYS A 92 -0.51 -11.15 -2.72
CA CYS A 92 -1.52 -10.24 -2.21
C CYS A 92 -1.78 -9.07 -3.16
N PHE A 93 -0.90 -8.82 -4.12
CA PHE A 93 -1.08 -7.77 -5.12
C PHE A 93 -1.46 -8.39 -6.46
N LEU A 94 -2.65 -8.06 -6.95
CA LEU A 94 -3.12 -8.50 -8.25
C LEU A 94 -3.03 -7.36 -9.25
N LYS A 95 -2.26 -7.56 -10.32
CA LYS A 95 -2.23 -6.66 -11.47
C LYS A 95 -3.36 -7.02 -12.43
N VAL A 96 -4.28 -6.09 -12.64
CA VAL A 96 -5.42 -6.25 -13.56
C VAL A 96 -5.22 -5.33 -14.77
N PRO A 97 -5.27 -5.87 -16.01
CA PRO A 97 -5.28 -5.05 -17.22
C PRO A 97 -6.45 -4.05 -17.22
N ARG A 98 -6.28 -2.88 -17.84
CA ARG A 98 -7.40 -1.94 -18.03
C ARG A 98 -8.36 -2.52 -19.08
N SER A 99 -9.66 -2.20 -18.97
CA SER A 99 -10.62 -2.54 -20.03
C SER A 99 -10.22 -1.83 -21.32
N LYS A 100 -10.63 -2.38 -22.47
CA LYS A 100 -10.43 -1.76 -23.79
C LYS A 100 -11.04 -0.35 -23.88
N ASP A 101 -12.03 -0.07 -23.02
CA ASP A 101 -12.74 1.22 -22.93
C ASP A 101 -11.96 2.30 -22.16
N ASP A 102 -10.82 1.98 -21.53
CA ASP A 102 -10.03 2.91 -20.72
C ASP A 102 -8.55 2.91 -21.17
N PRO A 103 -8.21 3.66 -22.23
CA PRO A 103 -6.91 3.62 -22.93
C PRO A 103 -5.75 4.28 -22.15
N GLY A 104 -5.56 3.91 -20.89
CA GLY A 104 -4.39 4.27 -20.11
C GLY A 104 -3.23 3.28 -20.27
N LYS A 105 -2.00 3.80 -20.30
CA LYS A 105 -0.74 3.05 -20.52
C LYS A 105 -0.42 2.00 -19.44
N VAL A 106 -1.14 1.94 -18.31
CA VAL A 106 -0.76 1.10 -17.15
C VAL A 106 -1.98 0.49 -16.47
N GLY A 107 -1.90 -0.80 -16.11
CA GLY A 107 -2.94 -1.54 -15.37
C GLY A 107 -3.09 -1.12 -13.91
N PHE A 108 -4.19 -1.55 -13.28
CA PHE A 108 -4.47 -1.31 -11.87
C PHE A 108 -3.89 -2.43 -10.98
N ILE A 109 -3.50 -2.07 -9.76
CA ILE A 109 -3.11 -3.01 -8.70
C ILE A 109 -4.23 -3.06 -7.66
N PHE A 110 -4.58 -4.28 -7.27
CA PHE A 110 -5.57 -4.58 -6.23
C PHE A 110 -4.93 -5.35 -5.09
N LEU A 111 -5.47 -5.18 -3.89
CA LEU A 111 -5.24 -6.11 -2.78
C LEU A 111 -6.16 -7.31 -2.94
N LYS A 112 -5.57 -8.51 -3.03
CA LYS A 112 -6.31 -9.75 -2.99
C LYS A 112 -6.74 -10.01 -1.54
N GLN A 113 -8.03 -9.95 -1.27
CA GLN A 113 -8.60 -10.43 -0.02
C GLN A 113 -8.25 -11.92 0.12
N LEU A 114 -7.35 -12.28 1.03
CA LEU A 114 -6.88 -13.67 1.19
C LEU A 114 -7.95 -14.62 1.76
N ASN A 115 -9.17 -14.14 2.05
CA ASN A 115 -10.27 -14.94 2.59
C ASN A 115 -11.52 -14.89 1.73
N SER A 116 -11.42 -15.25 0.45
CA SER A 116 -12.62 -15.58 -0.30
C SER A 116 -12.31 -16.57 -1.41
N SER A 117 -12.97 -17.73 -1.38
CA SER A 117 -12.92 -18.80 -2.38
C SER A 117 -13.40 -18.40 -3.78
N VAL A 118 -13.33 -17.11 -4.16
CA VAL A 118 -13.88 -16.56 -5.41
C VAL A 118 -12.81 -16.11 -6.41
N CYS A 119 -11.51 -16.32 -6.15
CA CYS A 119 -10.46 -15.97 -7.11
C CYS A 119 -10.45 -16.79 -8.41
N HIS A 120 -11.48 -17.61 -8.69
CA HIS A 120 -11.57 -18.37 -9.94
C HIS A 120 -12.65 -17.89 -10.93
N LEU A 121 -13.52 -16.93 -10.58
CA LEU A 121 -14.73 -16.71 -11.40
C LEU A 121 -14.80 -15.45 -12.25
N SER A 122 -13.73 -14.64 -12.36
CA SER A 122 -13.78 -13.39 -13.14
C SER A 122 -12.96 -13.40 -14.44
N CYS A 123 -12.48 -14.57 -14.91
CA CYS A 123 -11.73 -14.69 -16.18
C CYS A 123 -12.49 -15.40 -17.31
N LEU A 124 -13.81 -15.60 -17.20
CA LEU A 124 -14.63 -16.07 -18.32
C LEU A 124 -15.90 -15.23 -18.45
N ASN A 125 -15.81 -14.19 -19.28
CA ASN A 125 -16.75 -13.91 -20.37
C ASN A 125 -16.03 -13.06 -21.41
#